data_AF-A0A2I0T7G5-F1
#
_entry.id   AF-A0A2I0T7G5-F1
#
_cell.length_a   1.000
_cell.length_b   1.000
_cell.length_c   1.000
_cell.angle_alpha   90.00
_cell.angle_beta   90.00
_cell.angle_gamma   90.00
#
_symmetry.space_group_name_H-M   'P 1'
#
loop_
_entity.id
_entity.type
_entity.pdbx_description
1 polymer ?
#
loop_
_entity_poly.entity_id
_entity_poly.type
_entity_poly.pdbx_seq_one_letter_code
_entity_poly.pdbx_strand_id
1 'polypeptide(L)'
;MKHRAVLLEQDDVELKVISVLNPATLLPLPGETELEYDCLATIEQVYSSQVDIKDEPIDSAEMNLFVDGSSSVDNGTGKAGYAVILEKVIEAEALPSGTSAQKAELIALIRALEIVAGKIANIWTDSKYAFGVLHAHGALWKERGLLSAQGTPVKYGNVIKKLLEVVQLPKQIAVMHCKAHQFRNSFIVAGSRKADMTARQAAEKKILRMWPERYQHLSQPPKYTERDDQLAKLLMSDKDENGWWMTKDQRVILPEHLLRDILEKTHEETHWGMEALIDNTKTYALGVGMTSTAKSVVNKCEICQKNNPQSKLRPPPGTIKEIHWGIIGKLIFLSFPGSSGTGICWY
;
A
#
# COMPACT_ATOMS: atom_id res chain seq x y z
N MET A 1 -19.02 -26.38 9.26
CA MET A 1 -19.35 -27.82 9.11
C MET A 1 -20.57 -28.30 9.89
N LYS A 2 -21.02 -27.66 10.99
CA LYS A 2 -22.13 -28.17 11.82
C LYS A 2 -23.52 -28.27 11.16
N HIS A 3 -23.79 -27.57 10.06
CA HIS A 3 -25.10 -27.60 9.39
C HIS A 3 -25.25 -28.72 8.35
N ARG A 4 -24.13 -29.27 7.85
CA ARG A 4 -24.17 -30.27 6.77
C ARG A 4 -24.42 -31.69 7.28
N ALA A 5 -23.96 -32.00 8.50
CA ALA A 5 -24.21 -33.30 9.15
C ALA A 5 -25.69 -33.46 9.53
N VAL A 6 -26.33 -32.42 10.08
CA VAL A 6 -27.72 -32.50 10.56
C VAL A 6 -28.74 -32.71 9.44
N LEU A 7 -28.48 -32.17 8.24
CA LEU A 7 -29.42 -32.26 7.11
C LEU A 7 -29.32 -33.57 6.31
N LEU A 8 -28.21 -34.30 6.43
CA LEU A 8 -27.95 -35.54 5.67
C LEU A 8 -28.09 -36.82 6.51
N GLU A 9 -28.22 -36.70 7.84
CA GLU A 9 -28.36 -37.81 8.79
C GLU A 9 -29.83 -38.13 9.17
N GLN A 10 -30.81 -37.44 8.56
CA GLN A 10 -32.23 -37.67 8.83
C GLN A 10 -32.89 -38.45 7.69
N ASP A 11 -33.38 -39.66 7.99
CA ASP A 11 -34.10 -40.53 7.03
C ASP A 11 -35.43 -39.91 6.52
N ASP A 12 -35.92 -38.85 7.19
CA ASP A 12 -37.20 -38.20 6.90
C ASP A 12 -37.06 -36.94 6.03
N VAL A 13 -35.85 -36.61 5.55
CA VAL A 13 -35.57 -35.37 4.79
C VAL A 13 -35.24 -35.68 3.34
N GLU A 14 -36.15 -35.36 2.43
CA GLU A 14 -35.93 -35.44 0.98
C GLU A 14 -35.49 -34.07 0.45
N LEU A 15 -34.23 -33.97 -0.01
CA LEU A 15 -33.72 -32.76 -0.66
C LEU A 15 -34.19 -32.69 -2.11
N LYS A 16 -35.05 -31.73 -2.44
CA LYS A 16 -35.43 -31.41 -3.82
C LYS A 16 -34.76 -30.14 -4.28
N VAL A 17 -34.08 -30.22 -5.43
CA VAL A 17 -33.48 -29.06 -6.09
C VAL A 17 -34.58 -28.31 -6.84
N ILE A 18 -34.83 -27.06 -6.45
CA ILE A 18 -35.76 -26.17 -7.14
C ILE A 18 -34.92 -25.07 -7.79
N SER A 19 -34.99 -24.96 -9.12
CA SER A 19 -34.15 -24.04 -9.91
C SER A 19 -34.67 -22.60 -9.92
N VAL A 20 -35.97 -22.37 -9.72
CA VAL A 20 -36.58 -21.03 -9.73
C VAL A 20 -37.69 -20.93 -8.69
N LEU A 21 -37.59 -19.91 -7.83
CA LEU A 21 -38.65 -19.50 -6.91
C LEU A 21 -39.13 -18.11 -7.31
N ASN A 22 -40.44 -17.88 -7.22
CA ASN A 22 -40.96 -16.53 -7.30
C ASN A 22 -40.41 -15.71 -6.11
N PRO A 23 -39.70 -14.58 -6.33
CA PRO A 23 -39.06 -13.83 -5.26
C PRO A 23 -40.03 -13.19 -4.26
N ALA A 24 -41.31 -13.02 -4.63
CA ALA A 24 -42.34 -12.48 -3.75
C ALA A 24 -43.05 -13.56 -2.93
N THR A 25 -43.25 -14.76 -3.48
CA THR A 25 -44.04 -15.82 -2.82
C THR A 25 -43.21 -16.99 -2.32
N LEU A 26 -41.93 -17.08 -2.72
CA LEU A 26 -41.03 -18.20 -2.46
C LEU A 26 -41.61 -19.57 -2.86
N LEU A 27 -42.49 -19.58 -3.86
CA LEU A 27 -43.09 -20.80 -4.41
C LEU A 27 -42.45 -21.14 -5.78
N PRO A 28 -42.37 -22.44 -6.13
CA PRO A 28 -41.95 -22.88 -7.46
C PRO A 28 -42.90 -22.34 -8.53
N LEU A 29 -42.36 -21.86 -9.66
CA LEU A 29 -43.17 -21.47 -10.80
C LEU A 29 -43.65 -22.75 -11.54
N PRO A 30 -44.96 -22.88 -11.86
CA PRO A 30 -45.45 -24.03 -12.61
C PRO A 30 -45.11 -23.88 -14.10
N GLY A 31 -44.31 -24.82 -14.64
CA GLY A 31 -44.22 -25.04 -16.09
C GLY A 31 -42.86 -24.88 -16.78
N GLU A 32 -41.74 -24.68 -16.07
CA GLU A 32 -40.41 -24.57 -16.70
C GLU A 32 -39.44 -25.60 -16.11
N THR A 33 -39.44 -26.82 -16.65
CA THR A 33 -38.49 -27.89 -16.28
C THR A 33 -37.25 -27.98 -17.17
N GLU A 34 -37.12 -27.13 -18.19
CA GLU A 34 -35.89 -27.02 -18.99
C GLU A 34 -35.48 -25.55 -19.12
N LEU A 35 -34.47 -25.15 -18.36
CA LEU A 35 -33.70 -23.93 -18.65
C LEU A 35 -32.51 -24.32 -19.52
N GLU A 36 -32.29 -23.60 -20.63
CA GLU A 36 -31.08 -23.64 -21.47
C GLU A 36 -29.79 -23.22 -20.73
N TYR A 37 -29.89 -22.85 -19.46
CA TYR A 37 -28.77 -22.43 -18.62
C TYR A 37 -28.65 -23.35 -17.41
N ASP A 38 -27.73 -24.31 -17.50
CA ASP A 38 -27.28 -25.07 -16.35
C ASP A 38 -26.45 -24.16 -15.44
N CYS A 39 -27.07 -23.72 -14.35
CA CYS A 39 -26.41 -22.95 -13.30
C CYS A 39 -25.19 -23.69 -12.74
N LEU A 40 -25.19 -25.03 -12.75
CA LEU A 40 -24.03 -25.83 -12.35
C LEU A 40 -22.91 -25.73 -13.39
N ALA A 41 -23.18 -25.90 -14.68
CA ALA A 41 -22.18 -25.67 -15.73
C ALA A 41 -21.62 -24.24 -15.73
N THR A 42 -22.44 -23.23 -15.41
CA THR A 42 -21.98 -21.82 -15.31
C THR A 42 -21.10 -21.60 -14.09
N ILE A 43 -21.44 -22.22 -12.95
CA ILE A 43 -20.59 -22.25 -11.75
C ILE A 43 -19.30 -23.02 -12.08
N GLU A 44 -19.36 -24.21 -12.67
CA GLU A 44 -18.19 -25.01 -13.02
C GLU A 44 -17.27 -24.30 -14.04
N GLN A 45 -17.83 -23.55 -15.00
CA GLN A 45 -17.06 -22.77 -15.97
C GLN A 45 -16.41 -21.52 -15.34
N VAL A 46 -17.03 -20.91 -14.32
CA VAL A 46 -16.44 -19.80 -13.54
C VAL A 46 -15.41 -20.29 -12.53
N TYR A 47 -15.52 -21.54 -12.05
CA TYR A 47 -14.66 -22.14 -11.04
C TYR A 47 -13.52 -23.00 -11.64
N SER A 48 -13.64 -23.52 -12.86
CA SER A 48 -12.62 -24.39 -13.51
C SER A 48 -11.34 -23.67 -13.96
N SER A 49 -11.34 -22.34 -13.95
CA SER A 49 -10.18 -21.52 -14.33
C SER A 49 -9.39 -20.97 -13.14
N GLN A 50 -9.81 -21.26 -11.90
CA GLN A 50 -9.15 -20.76 -10.69
C GLN A 50 -8.20 -21.81 -10.14
N VAL A 51 -6.95 -21.43 -9.88
CA VAL A 51 -6.02 -22.24 -9.07
C VAL A 51 -6.70 -22.59 -7.75
N ASP A 52 -6.76 -23.89 -7.45
CA ASP A 52 -7.25 -24.41 -6.17
C ASP A 52 -6.25 -24.05 -5.06
N ILE A 53 -6.54 -22.99 -4.31
CA ILE A 53 -5.71 -22.48 -3.22
C ILE A 53 -6.05 -23.27 -1.96
N LYS A 54 -5.08 -24.01 -1.42
CA LYS A 54 -5.27 -24.77 -0.18
C LYS A 54 -5.02 -23.91 1.06
N ASP A 55 -5.74 -24.20 2.14
CA ASP A 55 -5.49 -23.66 3.48
C ASP A 55 -4.74 -24.65 4.39
N GLU A 56 -4.28 -25.77 3.82
CA GLU A 56 -3.43 -26.76 4.45
C GLU A 56 -2.13 -26.96 3.65
N PRO A 57 -0.99 -27.21 4.32
CA PRO A 57 0.31 -27.35 3.65
C PRO A 57 0.34 -28.52 2.66
N ILE A 58 1.03 -28.30 1.55
CA ILE A 58 1.31 -29.31 0.54
C ILE A 58 2.64 -29.98 0.88
N ASP A 59 2.63 -31.29 1.13
CA ASP A 59 3.83 -32.06 1.50
C ASP A 59 4.89 -32.08 0.38
N SER A 60 4.45 -32.04 -0.89
CA SER A 60 5.32 -31.99 -2.06
C SER A 60 5.76 -30.58 -2.45
N ALA A 61 5.58 -29.58 -1.58
CA ALA A 61 5.96 -28.20 -1.87
C ALA A 61 7.47 -28.05 -2.04
N GLU A 62 7.87 -27.39 -3.12
CA GLU A 62 9.26 -27.04 -3.44
C GLU A 62 9.77 -25.89 -2.56
N MET A 63 8.87 -25.00 -2.11
CA MET A 63 9.21 -23.83 -1.32
C MET A 63 8.22 -23.62 -0.17
N ASN A 64 8.74 -23.29 1.02
CA ASN A 64 7.96 -22.98 2.23
C ASN A 64 8.27 -21.56 2.69
N LEU A 65 7.54 -20.58 2.16
CA LEU A 65 7.78 -19.17 2.40
C LEU A 65 7.04 -18.66 3.64
N PHE A 66 7.62 -17.66 4.28
CA PHE A 66 7.01 -16.80 5.28
C PHE A 66 6.99 -15.37 4.76
N VAL A 67 5.86 -14.71 4.90
CA VAL A 67 5.69 -13.32 4.49
C VAL A 67 5.22 -12.48 5.66
N ASP A 68 5.65 -11.24 5.68
CA ASP A 68 5.12 -10.23 6.59
C ASP A 68 5.21 -8.83 5.96
N GLY A 69 4.24 -7.98 6.31
CA GLY A 69 4.19 -6.56 6.00
C GLY A 69 4.15 -5.70 7.25
N SER A 70 5.16 -4.87 7.44
CA SER A 70 5.25 -3.96 8.59
C SER A 70 4.87 -2.53 8.22
N SER A 71 4.22 -1.83 9.16
CA SER A 71 3.99 -0.39 9.09
C SER A 71 4.00 0.22 10.49
N SER A 72 4.72 1.32 10.66
CA SER A 72 4.84 2.05 11.92
C SER A 72 4.95 3.55 11.65
N VAL A 73 4.73 4.37 12.67
CA VAL A 73 4.96 5.81 12.61
C VAL A 73 6.05 6.13 13.61
N ASP A 74 7.11 6.79 13.15
CA ASP A 74 8.22 7.25 13.98
C ASP A 74 8.47 8.73 13.72
N ASN A 75 8.46 9.55 14.78
CA ASN A 75 8.60 11.01 14.72
C ASN A 75 7.70 11.69 13.65
N GLY A 76 6.45 11.23 13.51
CA GLY A 76 5.50 11.77 12.54
C GLY A 76 5.69 11.30 11.10
N THR A 77 6.71 10.48 10.82
CA THR A 77 6.95 9.89 9.49
C THR A 77 6.50 8.43 9.47
N GLY A 78 5.60 8.09 8.55
CA GLY A 78 5.15 6.71 8.36
C GLY A 78 6.22 5.87 7.65
N LYS A 79 6.67 4.81 8.31
CA LYS A 79 7.59 3.79 7.77
C LYS A 79 6.79 2.54 7.45
N ALA A 80 7.14 1.86 6.36
CA ALA A 80 6.53 0.60 6.00
C ALA A 80 7.52 -0.23 5.19
N GLY A 81 7.39 -1.55 5.25
CA GLY A 81 8.24 -2.49 4.55
C GLY A 81 7.58 -3.86 4.48
N TYR A 82 8.12 -4.74 3.65
CA TYR A 82 7.71 -6.13 3.57
C TYR A 82 8.92 -7.05 3.51
N ALA A 83 8.69 -8.32 3.80
CA ALA A 83 9.69 -9.36 3.63
C ALA A 83 9.06 -10.67 3.14
N VAL A 84 9.84 -11.41 2.36
CA VAL A 84 9.59 -12.78 1.91
C VAL A 84 10.80 -13.63 2.30
N ILE A 85 10.56 -14.62 3.14
CA ILE A 85 11.60 -15.45 3.78
C ILE A 85 11.37 -16.91 3.44
N LEU A 86 12.43 -17.65 3.14
CA LEU A 86 12.43 -19.12 3.12
C LEU A 86 13.23 -19.61 4.35
N GLU A 87 14.47 -20.01 4.13
CA GLU A 87 15.47 -20.17 5.19
C GLU A 87 16.27 -18.88 5.38
N LYS A 88 16.53 -18.18 4.27
CA LYS A 88 17.16 -16.86 4.20
C LYS A 88 16.18 -15.82 3.69
N VAL A 89 16.55 -14.55 3.81
CA VAL A 89 15.81 -13.45 3.19
C VAL A 89 15.89 -13.65 1.68
N ILE A 90 14.74 -13.89 1.04
CA ILE A 90 14.64 -13.95 -0.42
C ILE A 90 14.47 -12.53 -0.94
N GLU A 91 13.57 -11.77 -0.30
CA GLU A 91 13.26 -10.40 -0.67
C GLU A 91 12.85 -9.62 0.58
N ALA A 92 13.28 -8.37 0.68
CA ALA A 92 12.82 -7.47 1.73
C ALA A 92 13.03 -6.01 1.29
N GLU A 93 11.96 -5.23 1.27
CA GLU A 93 12.02 -3.86 0.75
C GLU A 93 11.19 -2.87 1.57
N ALA A 94 11.63 -1.61 1.54
CA ALA A 94 10.86 -0.49 2.06
C ALA A 94 9.68 -0.16 1.14
N LEU A 95 8.57 0.27 1.72
CA LEU A 95 7.36 0.69 1.03
C LEU A 95 7.18 2.23 1.07
N PRO A 96 6.33 2.80 0.19
CA PRO A 96 5.97 4.22 0.24
C PRO A 96 5.51 4.66 1.64
N SER A 97 5.85 5.89 2.02
CA SER A 97 5.57 6.40 3.37
C SER A 97 4.06 6.56 3.50
N GLY A 98 3.50 6.19 4.66
CA GLY A 98 2.05 6.14 4.85
C GLY A 98 1.37 4.90 4.26
N THR A 99 2.12 3.91 3.77
CA THR A 99 1.56 2.58 3.50
C THR A 99 1.09 1.95 4.81
N SER A 100 -0.15 1.50 4.86
CA SER A 100 -0.74 0.84 6.03
C SER A 100 -0.24 -0.60 6.18
N ALA A 101 -0.30 -1.15 7.39
CA ALA A 101 0.07 -2.54 7.67
C ALA A 101 -0.68 -3.52 6.75
N GLN A 102 -2.01 -3.40 6.66
CA GLN A 102 -2.82 -4.24 5.76
C GLN A 102 -2.38 -4.21 4.29
N LYS A 103 -1.98 -3.03 3.79
CA LYS A 103 -1.50 -2.91 2.41
C LYS A 103 -0.10 -3.51 2.26
N ALA A 104 0.78 -3.33 3.25
CA ALA A 104 2.11 -3.93 3.27
C ALA A 104 2.02 -5.48 3.24
N GLU A 105 1.09 -6.04 3.99
CA GLU A 105 0.83 -7.48 4.09
C GLU A 105 0.35 -8.06 2.75
N LEU A 106 -0.59 -7.38 2.09
CA LEU A 106 -1.03 -7.76 0.75
C LEU A 106 0.12 -7.68 -0.27
N ILE A 107 0.99 -6.67 -0.17
CA ILE A 107 2.16 -6.54 -1.04
C ILE A 107 3.14 -7.69 -0.78
N ALA A 108 3.43 -8.02 0.48
CA ALA A 108 4.30 -9.14 0.85
C ALA A 108 3.81 -10.46 0.23
N LEU A 109 2.50 -10.71 0.31
CA LEU A 109 1.86 -11.89 -0.27
C LEU A 109 1.92 -11.90 -1.81
N ILE A 110 1.65 -10.77 -2.47
CA ILE A 110 1.79 -10.63 -3.93
C ILE A 110 3.21 -10.97 -4.38
N ARG A 111 4.22 -10.44 -3.69
CA ARG A 111 5.63 -10.68 -4.02
C ARG A 111 6.01 -12.14 -3.85
N ALA A 112 5.54 -12.79 -2.79
CA ALA A 112 5.77 -14.23 -2.62
C ALA A 112 5.11 -15.07 -3.73
N LEU A 113 3.90 -14.74 -4.16
CA LEU A 113 3.22 -15.43 -5.28
C LEU A 113 3.97 -15.24 -6.60
N GLU A 114 4.51 -14.05 -6.86
CA GLU A 114 5.35 -13.80 -8.04
C GLU A 114 6.67 -14.61 -7.99
N ILE A 115 7.29 -14.76 -6.81
CA ILE A 115 8.53 -15.54 -6.61
C ILE A 115 8.30 -17.05 -6.85
N VAL A 116 7.12 -17.56 -6.52
CA VAL A 116 6.77 -18.98 -6.67
C VAL A 116 6.03 -19.31 -7.96
N ALA A 117 6.04 -18.39 -8.94
CA ALA A 117 5.48 -18.62 -10.26
C ALA A 117 5.99 -19.95 -10.87
N GLY A 118 5.06 -20.78 -11.35
CA GLY A 118 5.33 -22.09 -11.94
C GLY A 118 5.72 -23.21 -10.96
N LYS A 119 5.77 -22.95 -9.65
CA LYS A 119 6.19 -23.93 -8.62
C LYS A 119 5.02 -24.41 -7.76
N ILE A 120 5.24 -25.52 -7.05
CA ILE A 120 4.40 -25.95 -5.93
C ILE A 120 4.94 -25.33 -4.65
N ALA A 121 4.17 -24.49 -3.96
CA ALA A 121 4.66 -23.79 -2.78
C ALA A 121 3.64 -23.67 -1.64
N ASN A 122 4.18 -23.47 -0.44
CA ASN A 122 3.48 -23.16 0.79
C ASN A 122 3.85 -21.74 1.22
N ILE A 123 2.87 -20.89 1.54
CA ILE A 123 3.09 -19.53 2.04
C ILE A 123 2.41 -19.36 3.40
N TRP A 124 3.19 -18.93 4.38
CA TRP A 124 2.72 -18.60 5.72
C TRP A 124 2.64 -17.09 5.91
N THR A 125 1.47 -16.61 6.32
CA THR A 125 1.24 -15.23 6.74
C THR A 125 0.61 -15.22 8.13
N ASP A 126 0.95 -14.26 8.97
CA ASP A 126 0.24 -14.01 10.23
C ASP A 126 -0.91 -12.99 10.07
N SER A 127 -1.06 -12.44 8.87
CA SER A 127 -2.11 -11.50 8.52
C SER A 127 -3.43 -12.21 8.25
N LYS A 128 -4.34 -12.21 9.25
CA LYS A 128 -5.72 -12.68 9.06
C LYS A 128 -6.44 -11.94 7.93
N TYR A 129 -6.09 -10.67 7.70
CA TYR A 129 -6.66 -9.87 6.62
C TYR A 129 -6.20 -10.38 5.24
N ALA A 130 -4.89 -10.55 5.02
CA ALA A 130 -4.38 -11.03 3.73
C ALA A 130 -4.88 -12.46 3.43
N PHE A 131 -4.86 -13.34 4.43
CA PHE A 131 -5.45 -14.68 4.33
C PHE A 131 -6.93 -14.63 3.93
N GLY A 132 -7.73 -13.81 4.61
CA GLY A 132 -9.16 -13.68 4.34
C GLY A 132 -9.46 -13.10 2.96
N VAL A 133 -8.68 -12.11 2.50
CA VAL A 133 -8.84 -11.55 1.15
C VAL A 133 -8.53 -12.60 0.09
N LEU A 134 -7.46 -13.38 0.26
CA LEU A 134 -7.08 -14.41 -0.70
C LEU A 134 -8.11 -15.54 -0.77
N HIS A 135 -8.51 -16.11 0.37
CA HIS A 135 -9.43 -17.26 0.44
C HIS A 135 -10.89 -16.91 0.22
N ALA A 136 -11.27 -15.62 0.32
CA ALA A 136 -12.60 -15.18 -0.07
C ALA A 136 -12.79 -15.09 -1.60
N HIS A 137 -11.73 -15.30 -2.40
CA HIS A 137 -11.78 -15.17 -3.86
C HIS A 137 -12.28 -16.43 -4.56
N GLY A 138 -13.53 -16.37 -4.99
CA GLY A 138 -14.04 -17.18 -6.10
C GLY A 138 -15.40 -16.66 -6.58
N ALA A 139 -16.35 -16.50 -5.65
CA ALA A 139 -17.71 -16.03 -5.96
C ALA A 139 -17.93 -14.53 -5.73
N LEU A 140 -17.45 -13.98 -4.59
CA LEU A 140 -17.89 -12.66 -4.11
C LEU A 140 -17.36 -11.46 -4.90
N TRP A 141 -16.18 -11.59 -5.50
CA TRP A 141 -15.46 -10.43 -6.04
C TRP A 141 -15.72 -10.19 -7.53
N LYS A 142 -16.04 -11.25 -8.28
CA LYS A 142 -16.47 -11.16 -9.68
C LYS A 142 -17.90 -10.65 -9.80
N GLU A 143 -18.79 -11.04 -8.88
CA GLU A 143 -20.20 -10.62 -8.89
C GLU A 143 -20.42 -9.18 -8.41
N ARG A 144 -19.50 -8.61 -7.62
CA ARG A 144 -19.68 -7.29 -6.97
C ARG A 144 -18.77 -6.17 -7.47
N GLY A 145 -17.91 -6.42 -8.47
CA GLY A 145 -17.07 -5.37 -9.07
C GLY A 145 -16.13 -4.65 -8.08
N LEU A 146 -15.58 -5.36 -7.09
CA LEU A 146 -14.79 -4.78 -5.99
C LEU A 146 -15.57 -3.77 -5.12
N LEU A 147 -16.88 -3.96 -4.95
CA LEU A 147 -17.70 -3.19 -4.02
C LEU A 147 -17.91 -3.95 -2.70
N SER A 148 -17.91 -3.22 -1.58
CA SER A 148 -18.27 -3.72 -0.26
C SER A 148 -19.75 -4.11 -0.21
N ALA A 149 -20.18 -4.77 0.88
CA ALA A 149 -21.61 -5.04 1.11
C ALA A 149 -22.46 -3.76 1.19
N GLN A 150 -21.83 -2.60 1.43
CA GLN A 150 -22.43 -1.27 1.46
C GLN A 150 -22.34 -0.53 0.12
N GLY A 151 -21.85 -1.18 -0.95
CA GLY A 151 -21.72 -0.56 -2.28
C GLY A 151 -20.56 0.42 -2.43
N THR A 152 -19.63 0.49 -1.47
CA THR A 152 -18.44 1.35 -1.55
C THR A 152 -17.26 0.60 -2.15
N PRO A 153 -16.35 1.25 -2.90
CA PRO A 153 -15.15 0.60 -3.42
C PRO A 153 -14.32 -0.03 -2.30
N VAL A 154 -13.91 -1.28 -2.49
CA VAL A 154 -13.09 -1.99 -1.52
C VAL A 154 -11.73 -1.31 -1.39
N LYS A 155 -11.35 -1.09 -0.13
CA LYS A 155 -10.07 -0.47 0.23
C LYS A 155 -8.93 -1.26 -0.41
N TYR A 156 -8.03 -0.55 -1.12
CA TYR A 156 -6.90 -1.13 -1.87
C TYR A 156 -7.28 -1.98 -3.10
N GLY A 157 -8.42 -1.72 -3.75
CA GLY A 157 -8.90 -2.47 -4.92
C GLY A 157 -7.83 -2.81 -5.99
N ASN A 158 -6.93 -1.89 -6.33
CA ASN A 158 -5.84 -2.17 -7.29
C ASN A 158 -4.86 -3.24 -6.79
N VAL A 159 -4.55 -3.25 -5.49
CA VAL A 159 -3.65 -4.26 -4.88
C VAL A 159 -4.35 -5.61 -4.85
N ILE A 160 -5.64 -5.64 -4.52
CA ILE A 160 -6.45 -6.86 -4.48
C ILE A 160 -6.61 -7.43 -5.90
N LYS A 161 -6.83 -6.58 -6.90
CA LYS A 161 -6.85 -6.98 -8.31
C LYS A 161 -5.52 -7.61 -8.72
N LYS A 162 -4.40 -7.00 -8.36
CA LYS A 162 -3.08 -7.59 -8.64
C LYS A 162 -2.90 -8.93 -7.93
N LEU A 163 -3.34 -9.05 -6.67
CA LEU A 163 -3.31 -10.32 -5.92
C LEU A 163 -4.07 -11.44 -6.65
N LEU A 164 -5.24 -11.12 -7.20
CA LEU A 164 -6.05 -12.04 -8.01
C LEU A 164 -5.38 -12.49 -9.31
N GLU A 165 -4.60 -11.61 -9.93
CA GLU A 165 -3.86 -11.94 -11.15
C GLU A 165 -2.67 -12.84 -10.81
N VAL A 166 -1.90 -12.52 -9.76
CA VAL A 166 -0.66 -13.25 -9.44
C VAL A 166 -0.90 -14.59 -8.76
N VAL A 167 -2.06 -14.80 -8.11
CA VAL A 167 -2.36 -16.09 -7.48
C VAL A 167 -2.51 -17.23 -8.49
N GLN A 168 -2.72 -16.91 -9.76
CA GLN A 168 -2.77 -17.89 -10.85
C GLN A 168 -1.38 -18.30 -11.36
N LEU A 169 -0.31 -17.63 -10.92
CA LEU A 169 1.05 -17.89 -11.41
C LEU A 169 1.68 -19.19 -10.88
N PRO A 170 1.53 -19.56 -9.60
CA PRO A 170 2.07 -20.82 -9.08
C PRO A 170 1.38 -22.02 -9.73
N LYS A 171 2.10 -23.15 -9.84
CA LYS A 171 1.52 -24.40 -10.34
C LYS A 171 0.49 -24.97 -9.37
N GLN A 172 0.83 -24.93 -8.07
CA GLN A 172 -0.07 -25.25 -6.96
C GLN A 172 0.37 -24.43 -5.76
N ILE A 173 -0.58 -23.94 -4.96
CA ILE A 173 -0.26 -23.09 -3.83
C ILE A 173 -1.14 -23.43 -2.63
N ALA A 174 -0.52 -23.49 -1.46
CA ALA A 174 -1.21 -23.37 -0.20
C ALA A 174 -0.81 -22.05 0.47
N VAL A 175 -1.80 -21.31 0.96
CA VAL A 175 -1.57 -20.10 1.76
C VAL A 175 -2.30 -20.22 3.06
N MET A 176 -1.59 -20.13 4.18
CA MET A 176 -2.20 -20.42 5.46
C MET A 176 -1.79 -19.47 6.56
N HIS A 177 -2.75 -19.28 7.46
CA HIS A 177 -2.68 -18.27 8.49
C HIS A 177 -2.04 -18.83 9.75
N CYS A 178 -0.96 -18.18 10.16
CA CYS A 178 -0.22 -18.50 11.37
C CYS A 178 -0.68 -17.56 12.49
N LYS A 179 -1.08 -18.10 13.64
CA LYS A 179 -1.38 -17.22 14.78
C LYS A 179 -0.10 -16.54 15.24
N ALA A 180 -0.04 -15.21 15.11
CA ALA A 180 1.01 -14.41 15.71
C ALA A 180 1.16 -14.77 17.20
N HIS A 181 2.40 -14.86 17.69
CA HIS A 181 2.73 -15.04 19.11
C HIS A 181 2.36 -16.40 19.77
N GLN A 182 2.51 -17.54 19.09
CA GLN A 182 2.50 -18.83 19.80
C GLN A 182 3.82 -19.06 20.55
N PHE A 183 3.71 -19.45 21.84
CA PHE A 183 4.86 -19.70 22.73
C PHE A 183 5.67 -20.97 22.41
N ARG A 184 5.22 -21.80 21.45
CA ARG A 184 5.92 -23.03 21.08
C ARG A 184 6.99 -22.74 20.03
N ASN A 185 8.18 -23.28 20.25
CA ASN A 185 9.35 -23.15 19.39
C ASN A 185 9.20 -24.01 18.12
N SER A 186 8.24 -23.70 17.25
CA SER A 186 8.01 -24.40 15.99
C SER A 186 8.68 -23.68 14.82
N PHE A 187 8.99 -24.43 13.76
CA PHE A 187 9.48 -23.89 12.48
C PHE A 187 8.64 -22.70 12.00
N ILE A 188 7.32 -22.81 12.15
CA ILE A 188 6.36 -21.77 11.74
C ILE A 188 6.56 -20.47 12.52
N VAL A 189 6.70 -20.56 13.85
CA VAL A 189 6.89 -19.39 14.72
C VAL A 189 8.24 -18.74 14.45
N ALA A 190 9.29 -19.54 14.23
CA ALA A 190 10.62 -19.01 13.89
C ALA A 190 10.62 -18.27 12.56
N GLY A 191 9.98 -18.84 11.53
CA GLY A 191 9.85 -18.22 10.21
C GLY A 191 9.03 -16.92 10.23
N SER A 192 7.87 -16.92 10.89
CA SER A 192 7.03 -15.72 11.04
C SER A 192 7.75 -14.60 11.80
N ARG A 193 8.43 -14.91 12.92
CA ARG A 193 9.25 -13.90 13.63
C ARG A 193 10.37 -13.33 12.76
N LYS A 194 11.01 -14.18 11.94
CA LYS A 194 12.05 -13.74 11.02
C LYS A 194 11.49 -12.81 9.94
N ALA A 195 10.31 -13.12 9.40
CA ALA A 195 9.62 -12.26 8.45
C ALA A 195 9.29 -10.88 9.07
N ASP A 196 8.69 -10.86 10.27
CA ASP A 196 8.36 -9.61 10.99
C ASP A 196 9.58 -8.74 11.28
N MET A 197 10.64 -9.32 11.84
CA MET A 197 11.88 -8.58 12.08
C MET A 197 12.49 -8.04 10.78
N THR A 198 12.46 -8.83 9.70
CA THR A 198 13.04 -8.42 8.41
C THR A 198 12.20 -7.33 7.76
N ALA A 199 10.87 -7.40 7.82
CA ALA A 199 9.98 -6.39 7.28
C ALA A 199 10.14 -5.05 8.02
N ARG A 200 10.30 -5.09 9.35
CA ARG A 200 10.62 -3.90 10.16
C ARG A 200 11.97 -3.29 9.78
N GLN A 201 13.01 -4.10 9.67
CA GLN A 201 14.32 -3.63 9.22
C GLN A 201 14.27 -3.03 7.80
N ALA A 202 13.49 -3.64 6.90
CA ALA A 202 13.29 -3.11 5.56
C ALA A 202 12.57 -1.76 5.58
N ALA A 203 11.58 -1.59 6.47
CA ALA A 203 10.90 -0.31 6.68
C ALA A 203 11.84 0.80 7.17
N GLU A 204 12.88 0.44 7.93
CA GLU A 204 13.90 1.37 8.43
C GLU A 204 14.91 1.78 7.36
N LYS A 205 15.25 0.88 6.42
CA LYS A 205 16.25 1.10 5.35
C LYS A 205 15.86 2.15 4.30
N LYS A 206 14.67 2.74 4.41
CA LYS A 206 14.10 3.59 3.35
C LYS A 206 14.88 4.87 3.08
N ILE A 207 15.59 5.41 4.06
CA ILE A 207 16.13 6.76 3.88
C ILE A 207 17.31 6.77 2.88
N LEU A 208 17.96 5.62 2.67
CA LEU A 208 18.99 5.43 1.64
C LEU A 208 18.46 5.03 0.25
N ARG A 209 17.26 4.42 0.13
CA ARG A 209 16.82 3.81 -1.16
C ARG A 209 16.09 4.76 -2.10
N MET A 210 15.66 5.93 -1.64
CA MET A 210 15.17 7.00 -2.51
C MET A 210 16.31 7.80 -3.17
N TRP A 211 17.56 7.47 -2.85
CA TRP A 211 18.71 7.82 -3.67
C TRP A 211 18.57 7.18 -5.06
N PRO A 212 18.44 7.96 -6.15
CA PRO A 212 18.19 7.40 -7.47
C PRO A 212 19.23 6.32 -7.80
N GLU A 213 18.80 5.14 -8.24
CA GLU A 213 19.69 3.97 -8.49
C GLU A 213 20.94 4.33 -9.30
N ARG A 214 20.80 5.26 -10.25
CA ARG A 214 21.90 5.81 -11.07
C ARG A 214 23.04 6.46 -10.28
N TYR A 215 22.82 6.87 -9.04
CA TYR A 215 23.83 7.49 -8.18
C TYR A 215 24.36 6.53 -7.12
N GLN A 216 23.77 5.33 -6.95
CA GLN A 216 24.25 4.31 -5.99
C GLN A 216 25.62 3.74 -6.42
N HIS A 217 25.98 3.90 -7.68
CA HIS A 217 27.21 3.37 -8.29
C HIS A 217 28.19 4.45 -8.75
N LEU A 218 28.08 5.69 -8.26
CA LEU A 218 29.06 6.73 -8.57
C LEU A 218 30.46 6.22 -8.14
N SER A 219 31.28 5.87 -9.11
CA SER A 219 32.59 5.23 -8.90
C SER A 219 33.64 6.18 -8.32
N GLN A 220 33.28 7.44 -8.09
CA GLN A 220 34.12 8.46 -7.48
C GLN A 220 33.43 9.03 -6.25
N PRO A 221 34.19 9.29 -5.17
CA PRO A 221 33.66 9.90 -3.98
C PRO A 221 33.08 11.29 -4.29
N PRO A 222 31.99 11.70 -3.62
CA PRO A 222 31.37 13.00 -3.83
C PRO A 222 32.34 14.15 -3.56
N LYS A 223 32.34 15.14 -4.44
CA LYS A 223 33.09 16.39 -4.27
C LYS A 223 32.23 17.40 -3.51
N TYR A 224 32.44 17.49 -2.20
CA TYR A 224 31.79 18.46 -1.33
C TYR A 224 32.52 19.81 -1.35
N THR A 225 31.74 20.87 -1.19
CA THR A 225 32.25 22.23 -0.95
C THR A 225 32.35 22.49 0.55
N GLU A 226 33.08 23.54 0.95
CA GLU A 226 33.17 23.94 2.37
C GLU A 226 31.79 24.21 2.99
N ARG A 227 30.83 24.73 2.21
CA ARG A 227 29.46 24.96 2.67
C ARG A 227 28.73 23.64 2.95
N ASP A 228 28.99 22.60 2.16
CA ASP A 228 28.40 21.27 2.39
C ASP A 228 29.00 20.63 3.65
N ASP A 229 30.30 20.78 3.89
CA ASP A 229 30.96 20.30 5.10
C ASP A 229 30.48 21.04 6.36
N GLN A 230 30.23 22.35 6.26
CA GLN A 230 29.61 23.12 7.34
C GLN A 230 28.19 22.63 7.65
N LEU A 231 27.40 22.33 6.62
CA LEU A 231 26.07 21.74 6.78
C LEU A 231 26.15 20.36 7.44
N ALA A 232 27.10 19.52 7.02
CA ALA A 232 27.34 18.20 7.62
C ALA A 232 27.71 18.29 9.11
N LYS A 233 28.58 19.24 9.48
CA LYS A 233 28.91 19.52 10.88
C LYS A 233 27.68 19.95 11.69
N LEU A 234 26.87 20.87 11.15
CA LEU A 234 25.65 21.35 11.81
C LEU A 234 24.64 20.23 12.05
N LEU A 235 24.52 19.30 11.10
CA LEU A 235 23.60 18.17 11.15
C LEU A 235 24.15 16.96 11.91
N MET A 236 25.36 17.07 12.47
CA MET A 236 26.08 15.96 13.14
C MET A 236 26.13 14.71 12.24
N SER A 237 26.50 14.91 10.99
CA SER A 237 26.61 13.85 9.99
C SER A 237 27.96 13.16 10.05
N ASP A 238 27.97 11.88 9.69
CA ASP A 238 29.15 11.04 9.57
C ASP A 238 29.34 10.60 8.11
N LYS A 239 30.58 10.32 7.68
CA LYS A 239 30.84 9.79 6.34
C LYS A 239 30.64 8.28 6.31
N ASP A 240 30.02 7.79 5.24
CA ASP A 240 29.96 6.35 4.95
C ASP A 240 31.27 5.82 4.33
N GLU A 241 31.31 4.52 4.03
CA GLU A 241 32.44 3.83 3.40
C GLU A 241 32.79 4.36 1.99
N ASN A 242 31.85 5.06 1.34
CA ASN A 242 31.98 5.61 0.00
C ASN A 242 32.22 7.14 0.02
N GLY A 243 32.34 7.75 1.20
CA GLY A 243 32.64 9.17 1.40
C GLY A 243 31.43 10.11 1.38
N TRP A 244 30.20 9.59 1.40
CA TRP A 244 28.97 10.37 1.49
C TRP A 244 28.69 10.82 2.91
N TRP A 245 28.29 12.08 3.06
CA TRP A 245 27.80 12.61 4.34
C TRP A 245 26.38 12.08 4.63
N MET A 246 26.24 11.36 5.74
CA MET A 246 24.98 10.76 6.21
C MET A 246 24.55 11.41 7.51
N THR A 247 23.31 11.90 7.57
CA THR A 247 22.71 12.36 8.83
C THR A 247 22.32 11.19 9.73
N LYS A 248 22.10 11.45 11.03
CA LYS A 248 21.62 10.42 11.98
C LYS A 248 20.28 9.81 11.57
N ASP A 249 19.43 10.61 10.93
CA ASP A 249 18.19 10.14 10.33
C ASP A 249 18.38 9.60 8.91
N GLN A 250 19.58 9.12 8.56
CA GLN A 250 19.88 8.34 7.35
C GLN A 250 19.63 9.05 6.01
N ARG A 251 19.60 10.39 5.99
CA ARG A 251 19.52 11.18 4.75
C ARG A 251 20.92 11.50 4.24
N VAL A 252 21.06 11.54 2.92
CA VAL A 252 22.33 11.89 2.28
C VAL A 252 22.43 13.41 2.12
N ILE A 253 23.55 14.01 2.49
CA ILE A 253 23.87 15.38 2.10
C ILE A 253 24.45 15.34 0.69
N LEU A 254 23.80 16.04 -0.23
CA LEU A 254 24.16 16.16 -1.63
C LEU A 254 25.04 17.39 -1.86
N PRO A 255 26.15 17.25 -2.62
CA PRO A 255 26.80 18.39 -3.25
C PRO A 255 25.82 19.19 -4.13
N GLU A 256 26.04 20.50 -4.24
CA GLU A 256 25.14 21.43 -4.95
C GLU A 256 24.80 20.98 -6.39
N HIS A 257 25.77 20.44 -7.13
CA HIS A 257 25.55 19.99 -8.52
C HIS A 257 24.63 18.75 -8.61
N LEU A 258 24.84 17.74 -7.76
CA LEU A 258 23.99 16.54 -7.74
C LEU A 258 22.58 16.87 -7.23
N LEU A 259 22.49 17.78 -6.25
CA LEU A 259 21.21 18.26 -5.77
C LEU A 259 20.39 18.92 -6.88
N ARG A 260 21.04 19.77 -7.69
CA ARG A 260 20.40 20.38 -8.87
C ARG A 260 19.92 19.33 -9.85
N ASP A 261 20.77 18.38 -10.24
CA ASP A 261 20.42 17.35 -11.22
C ASP A 261 19.21 16.51 -10.78
N ILE A 262 19.13 16.17 -9.49
CA ILE A 262 18.00 15.43 -8.93
C ILE A 262 16.73 16.26 -8.98
N LEU A 263 16.79 17.52 -8.56
CA LEU A 263 15.64 18.43 -8.58
C LEU A 263 15.15 18.69 -10.00
N GLU A 264 16.05 18.90 -10.96
CA GLU A 264 15.73 19.13 -12.37
C GLU A 264 15.00 17.91 -12.96
N LYS A 265 15.58 16.72 -12.84
CA LYS A 265 14.98 15.51 -13.40
C LYS A 265 13.65 15.12 -12.73
N THR A 266 13.59 15.21 -11.40
CA THR A 266 12.33 14.93 -10.68
C THR A 266 11.24 15.91 -11.11
N HIS A 267 11.60 17.17 -11.33
CA HIS A 267 10.66 18.16 -11.83
C HIS A 267 10.25 17.94 -13.29
N GLU A 268 11.16 17.53 -14.17
CA GLU A 268 10.84 17.17 -15.56
C GLU A 268 9.84 16.01 -15.65
N GLU A 269 9.96 15.02 -14.75
CA GLU A 269 9.07 13.85 -14.73
C GLU A 269 7.69 14.16 -14.11
N THR A 270 7.61 15.07 -13.14
CA THR A 270 6.40 15.26 -12.31
C THR A 270 5.73 16.61 -12.45
N HIS A 271 6.45 17.62 -12.94
CA HIS A 271 6.06 19.04 -12.93
C HIS A 271 5.59 19.55 -11.57
N TRP A 272 6.06 18.96 -10.47
CA TRP A 272 5.69 19.40 -9.13
C TRP A 272 6.12 20.84 -8.86
N GLY A 273 5.27 21.55 -8.13
CA GLY A 273 5.56 22.87 -7.59
C GLY A 273 6.72 22.82 -6.58
N MET A 274 7.29 24.00 -6.29
CA MET A 274 8.50 24.14 -5.47
C MET A 274 8.40 23.43 -4.11
N GLU A 275 7.30 23.60 -3.38
CA GLU A 275 7.11 23.00 -2.05
C GLU A 275 7.09 21.47 -2.12
N ALA A 276 6.25 20.90 -2.99
CA ALA A 276 6.16 19.45 -3.18
C ALA A 276 7.50 18.83 -3.62
N LEU A 277 8.24 19.52 -4.50
CA LEU A 277 9.56 19.08 -4.95
C LEU A 277 10.58 19.06 -3.80
N ILE A 278 10.59 20.11 -2.97
CA ILE A 278 11.47 20.19 -1.80
C ILE A 278 11.09 19.14 -0.77
N ASP A 279 9.80 19.01 -0.44
CA ASP A 279 9.33 18.09 0.60
C ASP A 279 9.60 16.64 0.22
N ASN A 280 9.38 16.28 -1.05
CA ASN A 280 9.77 14.97 -1.55
C ASN A 280 11.29 14.75 -1.44
N THR A 281 12.11 15.71 -1.85
CA THR A 281 13.57 15.57 -1.82
C THR A 281 14.11 15.44 -0.39
N LYS A 282 13.57 16.21 0.55
CA LYS A 282 13.93 16.17 1.98
C LYS A 282 13.69 14.83 2.66
N THR A 283 12.85 13.96 2.07
CA THR A 283 12.63 12.62 2.62
C THR A 283 13.85 11.71 2.51
N TYR A 284 14.80 12.02 1.62
CA TYR A 284 15.97 11.17 1.35
C TYR A 284 17.29 11.93 1.22
N ALA A 285 17.26 13.21 0.86
CA ALA A 285 18.47 14.00 0.73
C ALA A 285 18.33 15.44 1.23
N LEU A 286 19.46 16.03 1.58
CA LEU A 286 19.60 17.43 1.97
C LEU A 286 20.72 18.08 1.16
N GLY A 287 20.75 19.40 1.09
CA GLY A 287 21.89 20.08 0.49
C GLY A 287 21.78 21.58 0.57
N VAL A 288 22.92 22.25 0.39
CA VAL A 288 23.02 23.70 0.51
C VAL A 288 22.18 24.36 -0.58
N GLY A 289 21.37 25.35 -0.20
CA GLY A 289 20.58 26.11 -1.17
C GLY A 289 19.49 25.30 -1.89
N MET A 290 18.98 24.21 -1.28
CA MET A 290 17.91 23.39 -1.87
C MET A 290 16.70 24.23 -2.31
N THR A 291 16.22 25.13 -1.45
CA THR A 291 15.06 25.97 -1.75
C THR A 291 15.31 26.90 -2.94
N SER A 292 16.47 27.55 -2.99
CA SER A 292 16.85 28.42 -4.12
C SER A 292 17.00 27.64 -5.42
N THR A 293 17.54 26.43 -5.34
CA THR A 293 17.71 25.54 -6.50
C THR A 293 16.36 25.07 -7.01
N ALA A 294 15.49 24.54 -6.15
CA ALA A 294 14.13 24.12 -6.52
C ALA A 294 13.32 25.28 -7.13
N LYS A 295 13.41 26.48 -6.54
CA LYS A 295 12.79 27.69 -7.11
C LYS A 295 13.31 27.98 -8.52
N SER A 296 14.63 27.90 -8.72
CA SER A 296 15.24 28.10 -10.04
C SER A 296 14.78 27.05 -11.05
N VAL A 297 14.63 25.79 -10.66
CA VAL A 297 14.19 24.70 -11.55
C VAL A 297 12.75 24.95 -12.02
N VAL A 298 11.84 25.16 -11.07
CA VAL A 298 10.41 25.39 -11.37
C VAL A 298 10.21 26.67 -12.18
N ASN A 299 10.96 27.74 -11.88
CA ASN A 299 10.85 29.01 -12.61
C ASN A 299 11.35 28.92 -14.06
N LYS A 300 12.30 28.03 -14.35
CA LYS A 300 12.83 27.81 -15.70
C LYS A 300 11.95 26.87 -16.54
N CYS A 301 11.02 26.14 -15.93
CA CYS A 301 10.16 25.19 -16.64
C CYS A 301 9.05 25.91 -17.42
N GLU A 302 9.13 25.88 -18.76
CA GLU A 302 8.13 26.51 -19.62
C GLU A 302 6.72 25.95 -19.43
N ILE A 303 6.60 24.65 -19.19
CA ILE A 303 5.31 23.96 -19.01
C ILE A 303 4.64 24.48 -17.74
N CYS A 304 5.39 24.55 -16.64
CA CYS A 304 4.88 25.11 -15.39
C CYS A 304 4.57 26.60 -15.52
N GLN A 305 5.40 27.39 -16.21
CA GLN A 305 5.12 28.82 -16.41
C GLN A 305 3.85 29.07 -17.24
N LYS A 306 3.56 28.21 -18.22
CA LYS A 306 2.33 28.31 -19.05
C LYS A 306 1.07 27.92 -18.28
N ASN A 307 1.17 26.92 -17.41
CA ASN A 307 0.03 26.34 -16.69
C ASN A 307 -0.19 26.91 -15.28
N ASN A 308 0.77 27.67 -14.75
CA ASN A 308 0.63 28.31 -13.46
C ASN A 308 0.04 29.72 -13.67
N PRO A 309 -1.20 29.99 -13.22
CA PRO A 309 -1.77 31.32 -13.35
C PRO A 309 -0.88 32.29 -12.57
N GLN A 310 -0.15 33.15 -13.28
CA GLN A 310 0.60 34.23 -12.65
C GLN A 310 -0.35 34.94 -11.70
N SER A 311 0.04 35.03 -10.42
CA SER A 311 -0.62 35.86 -9.43
C SER A 311 -0.46 37.34 -9.82
N LYS A 312 -1.16 37.76 -10.87
CA LYS A 312 -1.29 39.16 -11.23
C LYS A 312 -2.14 39.78 -10.13
N LEU A 313 -1.46 40.59 -9.32
CA LEU A 313 -1.97 41.59 -8.38
C LEU A 313 -3.21 41.14 -7.61
N ARG A 314 -3.02 40.76 -6.34
CA ARG A 314 -4.14 40.78 -5.38
C ARG A 314 -4.77 42.18 -5.47
N PRO A 315 -6.06 42.33 -5.82
CA PRO A 315 -6.69 43.64 -5.76
C PRO A 315 -6.53 44.18 -4.33
N PRO A 316 -6.31 45.49 -4.14
CA PRO A 316 -6.22 46.05 -2.80
C PRO A 316 -7.50 45.69 -2.02
N PRO A 317 -7.38 45.41 -0.71
CA PRO A 317 -8.53 45.03 0.10
C PRO A 317 -9.66 46.06 -0.08
N GLY A 318 -10.80 45.62 -0.57
CA GLY A 318 -11.96 46.49 -0.74
C GLY A 318 -12.47 46.93 0.63
N THR A 319 -12.60 48.25 0.83
CA THR A 319 -13.20 48.80 2.04
C THR A 319 -14.68 48.44 2.07
N ILE A 320 -15.08 47.56 2.99
CA ILE A 320 -16.48 47.23 3.23
C ILE A 320 -17.13 48.46 3.87
N LYS A 321 -18.05 49.12 3.15
CA LYS A 321 -18.97 50.07 3.78
C LYS A 321 -19.94 49.27 4.64
N GLU A 322 -20.08 49.67 5.91
CA GLU A 322 -21.03 49.07 6.86
C GLU A 322 -22.42 48.98 6.24
N ILE A 323 -22.93 47.76 6.11
CA ILE A 323 -24.32 47.51 5.79
C ILE A 323 -25.03 47.31 7.13
N HIS A 324 -25.93 48.24 7.46
CA HIS A 324 -26.84 48.10 8.60
C HIS A 324 -27.79 46.93 8.37
N TRP A 325 -27.63 45.85 9.15
CA TRP A 325 -28.56 44.72 9.15
C TRP A 325 -29.62 44.89 10.24
N GLY A 326 -30.81 45.32 9.83
CA GLY A 326 -32.02 45.17 10.62
C GLY A 326 -32.47 43.71 10.65
N ILE A 327 -32.37 43.10 11.84
CA ILE A 327 -33.22 42.04 12.41
C ILE A 327 -33.36 40.74 11.57
N ILE A 328 -32.69 39.67 12.01
CA ILE A 328 -33.25 38.40 12.52
C ILE A 328 -32.09 37.41 12.72
N GLY A 329 -31.99 36.81 13.91
CA GLY A 329 -31.30 35.53 14.12
C GLY A 329 -29.96 35.60 14.85
N LYS A 330 -30.00 35.34 16.16
CA LYS A 330 -28.88 35.24 17.10
C LYS A 330 -28.01 34.01 16.76
N LEU A 331 -26.72 34.19 16.48
CA LEU A 331 -25.70 33.13 16.49
C LEU A 331 -24.70 33.47 17.60
N ILE A 332 -24.78 32.74 18.71
CA ILE A 332 -23.88 32.87 19.85
C ILE A 332 -22.64 32.03 19.54
N PHE A 333 -21.49 32.66 19.35
CA PHE A 333 -20.18 31.99 19.36
C PHE A 333 -19.76 31.74 20.81
N LEU A 334 -19.66 30.47 21.20
CA LEU A 334 -18.88 30.07 22.38
C LEU A 334 -17.47 29.69 21.92
N SER A 335 -16.51 30.54 22.28
CA SER A 335 -15.09 30.31 22.08
C SER A 335 -14.58 29.21 23.01
N PHE A 336 -13.87 28.22 22.47
CA PHE A 336 -12.93 27.40 23.24
C PHE A 336 -11.51 27.55 22.67
N PRO A 337 -10.47 27.65 23.52
CA PRO A 337 -9.11 27.93 23.07
C PRO A 337 -8.42 26.65 22.60
N GLY A 338 -7.77 26.73 21.43
CA GLY A 338 -6.75 25.77 21.00
C GLY A 338 -7.23 24.63 20.09
N SER A 339 -7.33 24.88 18.79
CA SER A 339 -6.90 23.98 17.71
C SER A 339 -7.21 24.60 16.35
N SER A 340 -6.19 24.69 15.51
CA SER A 340 -6.25 25.14 14.13
C SER A 340 -6.82 24.03 13.25
N GLY A 341 -8.10 24.13 12.87
CA GLY A 341 -8.73 23.24 11.90
C GLY A 341 -10.01 23.84 11.37
N THR A 342 -9.95 24.50 10.22
CA THR A 342 -11.14 24.92 9.46
C THR A 342 -11.70 23.70 8.73
N GLY A 343 -12.71 23.04 9.32
CA GLY A 343 -13.57 22.10 8.62
C GLY A 343 -14.84 22.82 8.15
N ILE A 344 -15.08 22.83 6.84
CA ILE A 344 -16.37 23.23 6.27
C ILE A 344 -17.19 21.94 6.14
N CYS A 345 -18.27 21.81 6.92
CA CYS A 345 -19.31 20.82 6.67
C CYS A 345 -20.35 21.43 5.72
N TRP A 346 -20.56 20.78 4.58
CA TRP A 346 -21.77 20.98 3.77
C TRP A 346 -22.85 20.00 4.28
N TYR A 347 -24.10 20.46 4.36
CA TYR A 347 -25.26 19.57 4.43
C TYR A 347 -25.56 18.99 3.06
#